data_AF-A0A2U0U7P4-F1
#
_entry.id   AF-A0A2U0U7P4-F1
#
_cell.length_a   1.000
_cell.length_b   1.000
_cell.length_c   1.000
_cell.angle_alpha   90.00
_cell.angle_beta   90.00
_cell.angle_gamma   90.00
#
_symmetry.space_group_name_H-M   'P 1'
#
loop_
_entity.id
_entity.type
_entity.pdbx_description
1 polymer ?
#
loop_
_entity_poly.entity_id
_entity_poly.type
_entity_poly.pdbx_seq_one_letter_code
_entity_poly.pdbx_strand_id
1 'polypeptide(L)' 'MIGSILLGMLIIAISVALLSIKIIVRKDGKFDSQHIHDNAAMKKRGIHCVLTQDKEAIQNKQAF' A
#
# COMPACT_ATOMS: atom_id res chain seq x y z
N MET A 1 -11.50 30.29 -23.22
CA MET A 1 -10.39 30.21 -22.25
C MET A 1 -10.88 29.83 -20.86
N ILE A 2 -11.72 30.64 -20.19
CA ILE A 2 -12.23 30.32 -18.83
C ILE A 2 -13.04 29.00 -18.80
N GLY A 3 -13.91 28.74 -19.78
CA GLY A 3 -14.71 27.51 -19.80
C GLY A 3 -13.89 26.22 -19.78
N SER A 4 -12.80 26.17 -20.56
CA SER A 4 -11.89 25.02 -20.59
C SER A 4 -11.14 24.83 -19.27
N ILE A 5 -10.78 25.93 -18.58
CA ILE A 5 -10.14 25.90 -17.26
C ILE A 5 -11.10 25.35 -16.21
N LEU A 6 -12.35 25.81 -16.19
CA LEU A 6 -13.38 25.32 -15.27
C LEU A 6 -13.67 23.83 -15.47
N LEU A 7 -13.76 23.40 -16.73
CA LEU A 7 -14.01 22.01 -17.08
C LEU A 7 -12.82 21.10 -16.69
N GLY A 8 -11.58 21.57 -16.87
CA GLY A 8 -10.39 20.86 -16.39
C GLY A 8 -10.36 20.74 -14.86
N MET A 9 -10.70 21.82 -14.15
CA MET A 9 -10.73 21.83 -12.68
C MET A 9 -11.80 20.86 -12.13
N LEU A 10 -12.96 20.78 -12.79
CA LEU A 10 -14.02 19.82 -12.47
C LEU A 10 -13.53 18.36 -12.61
N ILE A 11 -12.85 18.04 -13.71
CA ILE A 11 -12.35 16.67 -13.98
C ILE A 11 -11.30 16.26 -12.93
N ILE A 12 -10.39 17.16 -12.57
CA ILE A 12 -9.37 16.91 -11.55
C ILE A 12 -10.04 16.67 -10.19
N ALA A 13 -11.03 17.51 -9.83
CA ALA A 13 -11.76 17.35 -8.57
C ALA A 13 -12.46 15.99 -8.49
N ILE A 14 -13.13 15.55 -9.56
CA ILE A 14 -13.76 14.22 -9.62
C ILE A 14 -12.72 13.12 -9.48
N SER A 15 -11.57 13.24 -10.17
CA SER A 15 -10.50 12.23 -10.13
C SER A 15 -9.93 12.06 -8.71
N VAL A 16 -9.67 13.17 -8.02
CA VAL A 16 -9.19 13.16 -6.62
C VAL A 16 -10.24 12.57 -5.68
N ALA A 17 -11.52 12.93 -5.87
CA ALA A 17 -12.61 12.38 -5.09
C ALA A 17 -12.69 10.84 -5.26
N LEU A 18 -12.67 10.35 -6.50
CA LEU A 18 -12.69 8.92 -6.80
C LEU A 18 -11.49 8.16 -6.22
N LEU A 19 -10.29 8.73 -6.31
CA LEU A 19 -9.08 8.14 -5.71
C LEU A 19 -9.20 8.03 -4.17
N SER A 20 -9.88 9.00 -3.57
CA SER A 20 -10.04 9.12 -2.12
C SER A 20 -11.19 8.28 -1.55
N ILE A 21 -12.16 7.84 -2.38
CA ILE A 21 -13.29 7.01 -1.94
C ILE A 21 -12.81 5.76 -1.18
N LYS A 22 -11.77 5.08 -1.66
CA LYS A 22 -11.25 3.87 -1.01
C LYS A 22 -10.65 4.14 0.38
N ILE A 23 -10.15 5.36 0.60
CA ILE A 23 -9.59 5.80 1.90
C ILE A 23 -10.74 6.18 2.84
N ILE A 24 -11.74 6.91 2.35
CA ILE A 24 -12.92 7.34 3.12
C ILE A 24 -13.81 6.14 3.51
N VAL A 25 -13.96 5.15 2.62
CA VAL A 25 -14.76 3.94 2.86
C VAL A 25 -14.03 2.93 3.76
N ARG A 26 -12.70 3.00 3.88
CA ARG A 26 -11.94 2.14 4.79
C ARG A 26 -12.18 2.57 6.23
N LYS A 27 -12.71 1.65 7.03
CA LYS A 27 -13.17 1.82 8.42
C LYS A 27 -12.14 2.45 9.39
N ASP A 28 -10.85 2.38 9.05
CA ASP A 28 -9.76 2.93 9.87
C ASP A 28 -8.95 4.04 9.18
N GLY A 29 -9.35 4.50 7.98
CA GLY A 29 -8.77 5.68 7.29
C GLY A 29 -7.25 5.68 7.06
N LYS A 30 -6.56 4.60 7.41
CA LYS A 30 -5.11 4.46 7.33
C LYS A 30 -4.74 3.71 6.06
N PHE A 31 -3.68 4.17 5.42
CA PHE A 31 -2.97 3.33 4.46
C PHE A 31 -2.44 2.11 5.21
N ASP A 32 -2.60 0.93 4.60
CA ASP A 32 -1.92 -0.26 5.10
C ASP A 32 -0.44 0.08 5.26
N SER A 33 0.13 -0.28 6.40
CA SER A 33 1.55 -0.11 6.68
C SER A 33 2.37 -0.69 5.53
N GLN A 34 3.12 0.16 4.83
CA GLN A 34 4.01 -0.28 3.75
C GLN A 34 5.21 -1.10 4.27
N HIS A 35 5.35 -1.19 5.60
CA HIS A 35 6.28 -2.10 6.25
C HIS A 35 5.77 -3.53 6.19
N ILE A 36 6.55 -4.42 5.59
CA ILE A 36 6.18 -5.83 5.37
C ILE A 36 5.90 -6.57 6.70
N HIS A 37 6.50 -6.10 7.79
CA HIS A 37 6.36 -6.68 9.14
C HIS A 37 4.98 -6.43 9.76
N ASP A 38 4.37 -5.30 9.46
CA ASP A 38 3.09 -4.87 10.03
C ASP A 38 1.88 -5.38 9.23
N ASN A 39 2.13 -5.95 8.04
CA ASN A 39 1.09 -6.54 7.21
C ASN A 39 0.70 -7.95 7.72
N ALA A 40 -0.45 -8.05 8.36
CA ALA A 40 -1.01 -9.30 8.86
C ALA A 40 -1.15 -10.38 7.77
N ALA A 41 -1.39 -10.01 6.51
CA ALA A 41 -1.48 -10.96 5.40
C ALA A 41 -0.12 -11.55 5.03
N MET A 42 0.96 -10.75 5.07
CA MET A 42 2.32 -11.23 4.83
C MET A 42 2.81 -12.12 5.97
N LYS A 43 2.49 -11.74 7.22
CA LYS A 43 2.75 -12.56 8.40
C LYS A 43 2.06 -13.92 8.33
N LYS A 44 0.80 -13.98 7.89
CA LYS A 44 0.08 -15.25 7.67
C LYS A 44 0.74 -16.16 6.63
N ARG A 45 1.48 -15.59 5.66
CA ARG A 45 2.22 -16.33 4.65
C ARG A 45 3.63 -16.73 5.09
N GLY A 46 4.02 -16.39 6.33
CA GLY A 46 5.39 -16.61 6.84
C GLY A 46 6.44 -15.70 6.19
N ILE A 47 6.02 -14.66 5.47
CA ILE A 47 6.93 -13.77 4.74
C ILE A 47 7.40 -12.67 5.70
N HIS A 48 8.71 -12.61 5.90
CA HIS A 48 9.35 -11.65 6.81
C HIS A 48 10.37 -10.76 6.08
N CYS A 49 11.09 -9.90 6.81
CA CYS A 49 12.18 -9.13 6.23
C CYS A 49 13.17 -10.07 5.53
N VAL A 50 13.58 -9.75 4.30
CA VAL A 50 14.49 -10.59 3.52
C VAL A 50 15.80 -10.86 4.28
N LEU A 51 16.29 -9.88 5.06
CA LEU A 51 17.48 -10.04 5.90
C LEU A 51 17.27 -11.05 7.04
N THR A 52 16.06 -11.15 7.58
CA THR A 52 15.71 -12.14 8.60
C THR A 52 15.55 -13.51 7.98
N GLN A 53 14.83 -13.61 6.85
CA GLN A 53 14.67 -14.86 6.10
C GLN A 53 16.02 -15.41 5.62
N ASP A 54 16.94 -14.54 5.19
CA ASP A 54 18.29 -14.92 4.75
C ASP A 54 19.12 -15.46 5.93
N LYS A 55 19.10 -14.78 7.09
CA LYS A 55 19.74 -15.28 8.32
C LYS A 55 19.16 -16.64 8.75
N GLU A 56 17.85 -16.79 8.70
CA GLU A 56 17.18 -18.06 9.01
C GLU A 56 17.58 -19.16 8.01
N ALA A 57 17.65 -18.85 6.71
CA ALA A 57 18.10 -19.80 5.68
C ALA A 57 19.55 -20.24 5.90
N ILE A 58 20.44 -19.32 6.29
CA ILE A 58 21.83 -19.61 6.67
C ILE A 58 21.86 -20.53 7.90
N GLN A 59 21.09 -20.21 8.94
CA GLN A 59 21.03 -21.02 10.17
C GLN A 59 20.45 -22.42 9.92
N ASN A 60 19.42 -22.51 9.08
CA ASN A 60 18.75 -23.76 8.74
C ASN A 60 19.51 -24.59 7.69
N LYS A 61 20.69 -24.15 7.23
CA LYS A 61 21.45 -24.77 6.12
C LYS A 61 20.59 -24.97 4.85
N GLN A 62 19.62 -24.08 4.65
CA GLN A 62 18.78 -24.01 3.47
C GLN A 62 19.26 -22.94 2.48
N ALA A 63 20.31 -22.19 2.85
CA ALA A 63 21.08 -21.35 1.95
C ALA A 63 21.98 -22.22 1.06
N PHE A 64 22.04 -21.88 -0.23
CA PHE A 64 22.89 -22.53 -1.23
C PHE A 64 24.38 -22.26 -0.98
#